data_AF-A0A7V9NG25-F1
#
_entry.id   AF-A0A7V9NG25-F1
#
_cell.length_a   1.000
_cell.length_b   1.000
_cell.length_c   1.000
_cell.angle_alpha   90.00
_cell.angle_beta   90.00
_cell.angle_gamma   90.00
#
_symmetry.space_group_name_H-M   'P 1'
#
loop_
_entity.id
_entity.type
_entity.pdbx_description
1 polymer ?
#
loop_
_entity_poly.entity_id
_entity_poly.type
_entity_poly.pdbx_seq_one_letter_code
_entity_poly.pdbx_strand_id
1 'polypeptide(L)'
;MRIPGRSLRAAGLVLLALAAVGLAPPVQVQEPGHVGQATEADLLRGAQLYVENCAVCHGPGGNTIVAVDLSRGRFRTAVTDDDLRRVIRTGIPDLGMPPSRLDDADIGHVITYLRLGFGKGASLPAVRIGDAARGREVFAGRVPACPATVSGTRGPVPLRI
;
A
#
# COMPACT_ATOMS: atom_id res chain seq x y z
N MET A 1 24.96 79.32 -23.32
CA MET A 1 24.56 78.38 -24.38
C MET A 1 23.57 77.38 -23.78
N ARG A 2 22.43 77.14 -24.46
CA ARG A 2 21.21 76.45 -23.99
C ARG A 2 21.20 74.97 -24.43
N ILE A 3 20.90 74.03 -23.50
CA ILE A 3 20.22 72.68 -23.56
C ILE A 3 20.65 71.67 -24.67
N PRO A 4 20.38 70.33 -24.65
CA PRO A 4 19.75 69.43 -23.66
C PRO A 4 20.51 68.09 -23.43
N GLY A 5 20.35 67.32 -22.35
CA GLY A 5 19.11 66.69 -21.88
C GLY A 5 18.74 65.48 -22.75
N ARG A 6 19.35 64.30 -22.53
CA ARG A 6 18.94 63.04 -23.20
C ARG A 6 18.93 61.83 -22.26
N SER A 7 17.70 61.40 -22.00
CA SER A 7 17.21 60.01 -21.94
C SER A 7 17.68 59.06 -20.83
N LEU A 8 17.20 59.33 -19.60
CA LEU A 8 16.91 58.30 -18.58
C LEU A 8 15.65 57.50 -18.96
N ARG A 9 15.68 56.69 -20.03
CA ARG A 9 14.57 55.76 -20.36
C ARG A 9 15.08 54.54 -21.13
N ALA A 10 15.88 53.69 -20.49
CA ALA A 10 16.19 52.37 -21.07
C ALA A 10 16.53 51.27 -20.05
N ALA A 11 16.39 51.50 -18.74
CA ALA A 11 16.77 50.53 -17.71
C ALA A 11 15.59 49.72 -17.11
N GLY A 12 14.34 50.02 -17.48
CA GLY A 12 13.16 49.54 -16.76
C GLY A 12 12.49 48.26 -17.28
N LEU A 13 12.84 47.75 -18.45
CA LEU A 13 12.04 46.70 -19.13
C LEU A 13 12.76 45.36 -19.36
N VAL A 14 14.03 45.22 -18.98
CA VAL A 14 14.78 43.95 -19.17
C VAL A 14 14.74 43.04 -17.92
N LEU A 15 14.33 43.56 -16.75
CA LEU A 15 14.34 42.79 -15.49
C LEU A 15 13.05 41.99 -15.20
N LEU A 16 11.99 42.13 -15.99
CA LEU A 16 10.67 41.54 -15.69
C LEU A 16 10.33 40.25 -16.47
N ALA A 17 11.24 39.73 -17.30
CA ALA A 17 10.99 38.53 -18.11
C ALA A 17 11.57 37.22 -17.54
N LEU A 18 12.29 37.25 -16.40
CA LEU A 18 12.89 36.05 -15.80
C LEU A 18 12.06 35.39 -14.68
N ALA A 19 10.87 35.90 -14.35
CA ALA A 19 10.13 35.47 -13.15
C ALA A 19 9.05 34.40 -13.39
N ALA A 20 8.90 33.83 -14.59
CA ALA A 20 7.76 32.98 -14.95
C ALA A 20 8.09 31.51 -15.28
N VAL A 21 9.29 31.02 -14.97
CA VAL A 21 9.64 29.60 -15.15
C VAL A 21 9.99 29.01 -13.78
N GLY A 22 9.04 28.34 -13.12
CA GLY A 22 9.38 27.67 -11.86
C GLY A 22 8.26 27.06 -11.00
N LEU A 23 6.98 27.22 -11.29
CA LEU A 23 5.91 26.51 -10.55
C LEU A 23 5.44 25.26 -11.29
N ALA A 24 6.35 24.32 -11.54
CA ALA A 24 5.95 22.94 -11.68
C ALA A 24 5.89 22.34 -10.26
N PRO A 25 4.76 21.81 -9.78
CA PRO A 25 4.77 21.01 -8.56
C PRO A 25 5.75 19.84 -8.78
N PRO A 26 6.50 19.41 -7.74
CA PRO A 26 7.36 18.24 -7.89
C PRO A 26 6.49 17.06 -8.34
N VAL A 27 6.68 16.63 -9.58
CA VAL A 27 6.19 15.33 -10.04
C VAL A 27 6.92 14.33 -9.15
N GLN A 28 6.20 13.76 -8.19
CA GLN A 28 6.70 12.64 -7.41
C GLN A 28 6.75 11.44 -8.35
N VAL A 29 7.88 11.30 -9.03
CA VAL A 29 8.28 10.04 -9.65
C VAL A 29 8.37 9.06 -8.49
N GLN A 30 7.39 8.16 -8.41
CA GLN A 30 7.43 7.01 -7.54
C GLN A 30 8.51 6.10 -8.13
N GLU A 31 9.75 6.32 -7.71
CA GLU A 31 10.87 5.43 -8.01
C GLU A 31 10.45 4.01 -7.58
N PRO A 32 10.68 2.98 -8.41
CA PRO A 32 10.43 1.60 -8.02
C PRO A 32 11.16 1.33 -6.71
N GLY A 33 10.40 1.13 -5.64
CA GLY A 33 10.89 1.08 -4.27
C GLY A 33 12.10 0.16 -4.13
N HIS A 34 13.18 0.73 -3.62
CA HIS A 34 14.37 0.00 -3.23
C HIS A 34 13.97 -1.06 -2.20
N VAL A 35 14.16 -2.35 -2.52
CA VAL A 35 13.87 -3.55 -1.71
C VAL A 35 14.54 -3.59 -0.32
N GLY A 36 15.16 -2.49 0.14
CA GLY A 36 15.80 -2.37 1.44
C GLY A 36 15.04 -1.55 2.48
N GLN A 37 13.98 -0.81 2.13
CA GLN A 37 13.25 0.04 3.08
C GLN A 37 11.74 -0.13 2.90
N ALA A 38 11.22 -1.29 3.32
CA ALA A 38 9.77 -1.49 3.41
C ALA A 38 9.16 -0.42 4.33
N THR A 39 8.20 0.35 3.83
CA THR A 39 7.50 1.36 4.61
C THR A 39 6.35 0.75 5.41
N GLU A 40 5.82 1.51 6.36
CA GLU A 40 4.59 1.13 7.07
C GLU A 40 3.42 0.93 6.10
N ALA A 41 3.32 1.80 5.09
CA ALA A 41 2.29 1.72 4.07
C ALA A 41 2.41 0.42 3.25
N ASP A 42 3.62 0.00 2.90
CA ASP A 42 3.86 -1.27 2.18
C ASP A 42 3.44 -2.47 3.03
N LEU A 43 3.75 -2.43 4.34
CA LEU A 43 3.35 -3.50 5.24
C LEU A 43 1.83 -3.57 5.38
N LEU A 44 1.16 -2.44 5.58
CA LEU A 44 -0.29 -2.36 5.71
C LEU A 44 -0.99 -2.81 4.42
N ARG A 45 -0.48 -2.39 3.26
CA ARG A 45 -0.99 -2.83 1.95
C ARG A 45 -0.83 -4.34 1.80
N GLY A 46 0.33 -4.89 2.16
CA GLY A 46 0.59 -6.32 2.14
C GLY A 46 -0.32 -7.12 3.08
N ALA A 47 -0.55 -6.60 4.29
CA ALA A 47 -1.45 -7.20 5.27
C ALA A 47 -2.90 -7.27 4.75
N GLN A 48 -3.38 -6.19 4.14
CA GLN A 48 -4.71 -6.14 3.54
C GLN A 48 -4.84 -7.19 2.42
N LEU A 49 -3.90 -7.19 1.48
CA LEU A 49 -3.88 -8.14 0.38
C LEU A 49 -3.82 -9.59 0.86
N TYR A 50 -3.05 -9.87 1.91
CA TYR A 50 -2.97 -11.18 2.52
C TYR A 50 -4.32 -11.64 3.09
N VAL A 51 -5.02 -10.77 3.82
CA VAL A 51 -6.35 -11.08 4.36
C VAL A 51 -7.36 -11.34 3.24
N GLU A 52 -7.33 -10.53 2.19
CA GLU A 52 -8.26 -10.62 1.06
C GLU A 52 -8.05 -11.88 0.20
N ASN A 53 -6.79 -12.30 0.00
CA ASN A 53 -6.45 -13.30 -1.02
C ASN A 53 -5.87 -14.60 -0.47
N CYS A 54 -5.22 -14.58 0.70
CA CYS A 54 -4.40 -15.70 1.19
C CYS A 54 -4.98 -16.32 2.47
N ALA A 55 -5.54 -15.49 3.35
CA ALA A 55 -6.00 -15.92 4.67
C ALA A 55 -7.16 -16.92 4.62
N VAL A 56 -7.91 -16.99 3.51
CA VAL A 56 -8.96 -18.00 3.32
C VAL A 56 -8.46 -19.44 3.44
N CYS A 57 -7.20 -19.69 3.04
CA CYS A 57 -6.58 -21.01 3.16
C CYS A 57 -5.48 -21.04 4.23
N HIS A 58 -4.66 -19.98 4.32
CA HIS A 58 -3.53 -19.92 5.25
C HIS A 58 -3.90 -19.44 6.66
N GLY A 59 -5.12 -18.94 6.84
CA GLY A 59 -5.60 -18.32 8.08
C GLY A 59 -4.98 -16.94 8.34
N PRO A 60 -5.53 -16.16 9.29
CA PRO A 60 -4.97 -14.86 9.65
C PRO A 60 -3.56 -14.95 10.25
N GLY A 61 -3.22 -16.09 10.87
CA GLY A 61 -1.89 -16.36 11.43
C GLY A 61 -0.91 -17.03 10.47
N GLY A 62 -1.31 -17.37 9.25
CA GLY A 62 -0.42 -17.99 8.26
C GLY A 62 0.00 -19.43 8.56
N ASN A 63 -0.73 -20.13 9.42
CA ASN A 63 -0.36 -21.43 9.98
C ASN A 63 -1.48 -22.48 10.00
N THR A 64 -2.57 -22.25 9.24
CA THR A 64 -3.70 -23.19 9.18
C THR A 64 -3.39 -24.46 8.39
N ILE A 65 -2.48 -24.40 7.43
CA ILE A 65 -2.12 -25.54 6.59
C ILE A 65 -1.00 -26.35 7.28
N VAL A 66 -1.22 -27.65 7.45
CA VAL A 66 -0.23 -28.57 8.03
C VAL A 66 1.08 -28.48 7.25
N ALA A 67 2.20 -28.37 7.96
CA ALA A 67 3.56 -28.21 7.41
C ALA A 67 3.84 -26.90 6.65
N VAL A 68 2.90 -25.95 6.59
CA VAL A 68 3.11 -24.60 6.05
C VAL A 68 2.85 -23.57 7.12
N ASP A 69 3.91 -22.93 7.60
CA ASP A 69 3.82 -21.83 8.57
C ASP A 69 4.53 -20.59 8.03
N LEU A 70 3.74 -19.71 7.42
CA LEU A 70 4.19 -18.45 6.85
C LEU A 70 4.66 -17.47 7.94
N SER A 71 4.14 -17.59 9.16
CA SER A 71 4.52 -16.72 10.28
C SER A 71 6.00 -16.86 10.62
N ARG A 72 6.61 -18.02 10.36
CA ARG A 72 8.04 -18.26 10.59
C ARG A 72 8.93 -17.58 9.56
N GLY A 73 8.40 -17.15 8.40
CA GLY A 73 9.16 -16.50 7.33
C GLY A 73 10.22 -17.39 6.70
N ARG A 74 10.15 -18.69 6.97
CA ARG A 74 11.00 -19.73 6.39
C ARG A 74 10.14 -20.55 5.45
N PHE A 75 10.48 -20.54 4.18
CA PHE A 75 9.72 -21.23 3.14
C PHE A 75 10.56 -22.37 2.60
N ARG A 76 9.97 -23.56 2.48
CA ARG A 76 10.70 -24.77 2.04
C ARG A 76 11.09 -24.72 0.57
N THR A 77 10.25 -24.10 -0.26
CA THR A 77 10.38 -24.06 -1.72
C THR A 77 10.84 -22.71 -2.24
N ALA A 78 10.93 -21.68 -1.39
CA ALA A 78 11.28 -20.32 -1.79
C ALA A 78 12.35 -19.74 -0.85
N VAL A 79 13.57 -19.59 -1.38
CA VAL A 79 14.70 -19.07 -0.60
C VAL A 79 14.78 -17.55 -0.77
N THR A 80 14.59 -17.08 -1.99
CA THR A 80 14.64 -15.66 -2.37
C THR A 80 13.25 -15.04 -2.47
N ASP A 81 13.20 -13.71 -2.52
CA ASP A 81 11.94 -12.99 -2.76
C ASP A 81 11.42 -13.20 -4.20
N ASP A 82 12.31 -13.47 -5.16
CA ASP A 82 11.90 -13.85 -6.52
C ASP A 82 11.26 -15.24 -6.56
N ASP A 83 11.75 -16.17 -5.72
CA ASP A 83 11.09 -17.47 -5.57
C ASP A 83 9.70 -17.32 -4.97
N LEU A 84 9.54 -16.45 -3.96
CA LEU A 84 8.24 -16.14 -3.39
C LEU A 84 7.31 -15.51 -4.42
N ARG A 85 7.81 -14.54 -5.20
CA ARG A 85 7.05 -13.90 -6.27
C ARG A 85 6.54 -14.93 -7.28
N ARG A 86 7.40 -15.87 -7.68
CA ARG A 86 7.04 -16.96 -8.58
C ARG A 86 5.94 -17.82 -7.97
N VAL A 87 6.13 -18.31 -6.74
CA VAL A 87 5.16 -19.18 -6.05
C VAL A 87 3.82 -18.49 -5.85
N ILE A 88 3.80 -17.20 -5.47
CA ILE A 88 2.56 -16.44 -5.30
C ILE A 88 1.86 -16.23 -6.65
N ARG A 89 2.61 -15.97 -7.72
CA ARG A 89 2.06 -15.77 -9.06
C ARG A 89 1.47 -17.04 -9.65
N THR A 90 2.23 -18.12 -9.66
CA THR A 90 1.84 -19.38 -10.33
C THR A 90 1.02 -20.29 -9.43
N GLY A 91 1.09 -20.09 -8.12
CA GLY A 91 0.59 -21.06 -7.16
C GLY A 91 1.41 -22.36 -7.20
N ILE A 92 0.88 -23.36 -6.50
CA ILE A 92 1.27 -24.76 -6.58
C ILE A 92 -0.02 -25.58 -6.78
N PRO A 93 -0.54 -25.65 -8.02
CA PRO A 93 -1.85 -26.22 -8.30
C PRO A 93 -2.00 -27.68 -7.84
N ASP A 94 -0.95 -28.49 -8.02
CA ASP A 94 -0.92 -29.89 -7.58
C ASP A 94 -1.08 -30.07 -6.07
N LEU A 95 -0.80 -29.01 -5.29
CA LEU A 95 -0.97 -28.96 -3.83
C LEU A 95 -2.16 -28.09 -3.40
N GLY A 96 -3.04 -27.71 -4.33
CA GLY A 96 -4.25 -26.95 -4.04
C GLY A 96 -4.04 -25.45 -3.79
N MET A 97 -2.87 -24.89 -4.13
CA MET A 97 -2.63 -23.45 -4.10
C MET A 97 -2.77 -22.88 -5.53
N PRO A 98 -3.88 -22.20 -5.87
CA PRO A 98 -4.08 -21.67 -7.22
C PRO A 98 -3.17 -20.47 -7.52
N PRO A 99 -2.97 -20.12 -8.81
CA PRO A 99 -2.29 -18.89 -9.19
C PRO A 99 -3.06 -17.66 -8.69
N SER A 100 -2.32 -16.63 -8.26
CA SER A 100 -2.92 -15.35 -7.89
C SER A 100 -3.15 -14.48 -9.13
N ARG A 101 -4.07 -13.51 -8.99
CA ARG A 101 -4.33 -12.47 -10.00
C ARG A 101 -3.69 -11.12 -9.63
N LEU A 102 -2.85 -11.12 -8.61
CA LEU A 102 -2.18 -9.92 -8.13
C LEU A 102 -1.11 -9.49 -9.13
N ASP A 103 -0.95 -8.18 -9.31
CA ASP A 103 0.13 -7.61 -10.11
C ASP A 103 1.48 -7.67 -9.37
N ASP A 104 2.56 -7.25 -10.03
CA ASP A 104 3.90 -7.32 -9.44
C ASP A 104 4.08 -6.41 -8.21
N ALA A 105 3.42 -5.27 -8.17
CA ALA A 105 3.52 -4.36 -7.04
C ALA A 105 2.82 -4.96 -5.80
N ASP A 106 1.60 -5.44 -5.99
CA ASP A 106 0.80 -6.08 -4.94
C ASP A 106 1.47 -7.36 -4.42
N ILE A 107 2.08 -8.18 -5.29
CA ILE A 107 2.88 -9.34 -4.85
C ILE A 107 4.08 -8.88 -4.00
N GLY A 108 4.73 -7.79 -4.36
CA GLY A 108 5.81 -7.19 -3.58
C GLY A 108 5.36 -6.82 -2.16
N HIS A 109 4.22 -6.15 -2.03
CA HIS A 109 3.65 -5.80 -0.72
C HIS A 109 3.30 -7.04 0.11
N VAL A 110 2.72 -8.09 -0.51
CA VAL A 110 2.46 -9.36 0.18
C VAL A 110 3.76 -9.98 0.69
N ILE A 111 4.82 -10.03 -0.12
CA ILE A 111 6.12 -10.57 0.30
C ILE A 111 6.67 -9.78 1.50
N THR A 112 6.60 -8.45 1.46
CA THR A 112 6.95 -7.59 2.60
C THR A 112 6.20 -8.01 3.87
N TYR A 113 4.90 -8.25 3.76
CA TYR A 113 4.09 -8.74 4.89
C TYR A 113 4.48 -10.15 5.34
N LEU A 114 4.74 -11.09 4.44
CA LEU A 114 5.17 -12.45 4.82
C LEU A 114 6.51 -12.45 5.58
N ARG A 115 7.41 -11.53 5.21
CA ARG A 115 8.72 -11.38 5.87
C ARG A 115 8.59 -10.72 7.24
N LEU A 116 7.76 -9.67 7.38
CA LEU A 116 7.79 -8.77 8.55
C LEU A 116 6.51 -8.80 9.44
N GLY A 117 5.35 -9.16 8.89
CA GLY A 117 4.03 -8.81 9.42
C GLY A 117 3.39 -9.75 10.44
N PHE A 118 3.85 -11.00 10.57
CA PHE A 118 3.28 -11.98 11.53
C PHE A 118 3.82 -11.83 12.97
N GLY A 119 4.14 -10.61 13.41
CA GLY A 119 4.69 -10.36 14.75
C GLY A 119 6.22 -10.49 14.86
N LYS A 120 6.94 -10.54 13.74
CA LYS A 120 8.42 -10.62 13.68
C LYS A 120 9.13 -9.29 13.89
N GLY A 121 8.50 -8.34 14.58
CA GLY A 121 9.17 -7.09 14.97
C GLY A 121 9.60 -6.24 13.78
N ALA A 122 8.75 -6.09 12.76
CA ALA A 122 8.79 -4.81 12.04
C ALA A 122 8.59 -3.73 13.12
N SER A 123 9.58 -2.87 13.34
CA SER A 123 9.48 -1.71 14.24
C SER A 123 8.52 -0.67 13.65
N LEU A 124 7.27 -1.09 13.50
CA LEU A 124 6.12 -0.31 13.08
C LEU A 124 5.13 -0.34 14.24
N PRO A 125 4.38 0.75 14.48
CA PRO A 125 3.32 0.73 15.47
C PRO A 125 2.42 -0.47 15.17
N ALA A 126 2.24 -1.33 16.16
CA ALA A 126 1.54 -2.60 16.02
C ALA A 126 0.28 -2.42 15.15
N VAL A 127 0.24 -3.06 13.98
CA VAL A 127 -0.99 -3.20 13.21
C VAL A 127 -1.98 -3.85 14.17
N ARG A 128 -2.90 -3.04 14.72
CA ARG A 128 -3.87 -3.52 15.68
C ARG A 128 -4.83 -4.42 14.90
N ILE A 129 -4.65 -5.73 15.06
CA ILE A 129 -5.68 -6.70 14.70
C ILE A 129 -6.97 -6.22 15.38
N GLY A 130 -8.01 -5.99 14.60
CA GLY A 130 -9.25 -5.38 15.07
C GLY A 130 -9.87 -6.15 16.26
N ASP A 131 -10.54 -5.42 17.14
CA ASP A 131 -11.20 -6.01 18.30
C ASP A 131 -12.44 -6.82 17.85
N ALA A 132 -12.45 -8.11 18.15
CA ALA A 132 -13.54 -9.00 17.73
C ALA A 132 -14.88 -8.67 18.40
N ALA A 133 -14.89 -8.12 19.62
CA ALA A 133 -16.12 -7.67 20.28
C ALA A 133 -16.68 -6.42 19.59
N ARG A 134 -15.83 -5.45 19.26
CA ARG A 134 -16.17 -4.28 18.47
C ARG A 134 -16.62 -4.66 17.06
N GLY A 135 -15.99 -5.66 16.44
CA GLY A 135 -16.43 -6.22 15.16
C GLY A 135 -17.84 -6.82 15.24
N ARG A 136 -18.17 -7.52 16.33
CA ARG A 136 -19.54 -8.04 16.58
C ARG A 136 -20.55 -6.91 16.73
N GLU A 137 -20.21 -5.81 17.40
CA GLU A 137 -21.09 -4.64 17.53
C GLU A 137 -21.35 -3.98 16.17
N VAL A 138 -20.30 -3.81 15.35
CA VAL A 138 -20.42 -3.30 13.99
C VAL A 138 -21.33 -4.18 13.14
N PHE A 139 -21.11 -5.50 13.17
CA PHE A 139 -21.91 -6.46 12.43
C PHE A 139 -23.37 -6.51 12.92
N ALA A 140 -23.59 -6.33 14.22
CA ALA A 140 -24.93 -6.23 14.82
C ALA A 140 -25.60 -4.86 14.62
N GLY A 141 -25.03 -3.97 13.79
CA GLY A 141 -25.58 -2.65 13.49
C GLY A 141 -25.46 -1.64 14.63
N ARG A 142 -24.72 -1.96 15.70
CA ARG A 142 -24.49 -1.11 16.87
C ARG A 142 -23.20 -0.32 16.71
N VAL A 143 -23.19 0.57 15.71
CA VAL A 143 -22.14 1.57 15.59
C VAL A 143 -22.66 2.93 16.05
N PRO A 144 -21.86 3.75 16.75
CA PRO A 144 -22.17 5.18 16.82
C PRO A 144 -22.32 5.70 15.39
N ALA A 145 -23.32 6.57 15.16
CA ALA A 145 -23.58 7.10 13.84
C ALA A 145 -22.28 7.56 13.18
N CYS A 146 -21.99 7.06 11.97
CA CYS A 146 -20.84 7.52 11.20
C CYS A 146 -20.93 9.05 11.10
N PRO A 147 -19.84 9.81 11.38
CA PRO A 147 -19.81 11.21 10.98
C PRO A 147 -20.09 11.27 9.48
N ALA A 148 -21.07 12.06 9.08
CA ALA A 148 -21.71 12.04 7.76
C ALA A 148 -20.82 12.58 6.62
N THR A 149 -19.50 12.36 6.64
CA THR A 149 -18.54 12.94 5.69
C THR A 149 -17.76 11.94 4.84
N VAL A 150 -18.12 10.65 4.87
CA VAL A 150 -17.68 9.74 3.79
C VAL A 150 -18.69 9.82 2.65
N SER A 151 -18.41 10.72 1.70
CA SER A 151 -19.05 10.71 0.39
C SER A 151 -18.57 9.48 -0.37
N GLY A 152 -19.27 8.37 -0.22
CA GLY A 152 -19.01 7.12 -0.91
C GLY A 152 -20.31 6.35 -1.04
N THR A 153 -20.96 6.44 -2.20
CA THR A 153 -22.22 5.75 -2.48
C THR A 153 -21.98 4.25 -2.62
N ARG A 154 -22.07 3.53 -1.51
CA ARG A 154 -22.34 2.08 -1.52
C ARG A 154 -23.61 1.83 -0.74
N GLY A 155 -24.72 1.83 -1.46
CA GLY A 155 -26.01 1.41 -0.92
C GLY A 155 -25.98 -0.06 -0.47
N PRO A 156 -26.90 -0.48 0.40
CA PRO A 156 -26.98 -1.86 0.85
C PRO A 156 -27.30 -2.78 -0.34
N VAL A 157 -26.48 -3.82 -0.52
CA VAL A 157 -26.79 -4.93 -1.45
C VAL A 157 -27.91 -5.73 -0.79
N PRO A 158 -29.10 -5.85 -1.40
CA PRO A 158 -30.16 -6.65 -0.82
C PRO A 158 -29.75 -8.13 -0.84
N LEU A 159 -29.69 -8.75 0.35
CA LEU A 159 -29.69 -10.20 0.49
C LEU A 159 -31.03 -10.72 -0.02
N ARG A 160 -31.04 -11.33 -1.22
CA ARG A 160 -32.11 -12.23 -1.62
C ARG A 160 -31.87 -13.57 -0.93
N ILE A 161 -32.75 -13.90 0.01
CA ILE A 161 -33.08 -15.29 0.38
C ILE A 161 -33.98 -15.90 -0.68
#